data_AF-A0A7S0DLZ1-F1
#
_entry.id   AF-A0A7S0DLZ1-F1
#
_cell.length_a   1.000
_cell.length_b   1.000
_cell.length_c   1.000
_cell.angle_alpha   90.00
_cell.angle_beta   90.00
_cell.angle_gamma   90.00
#
_symmetry.space_group_name_H-M   'P 1'
#
loop_
_entity.id
_entity.type
_entity.pdbx_description
1 polymer ?
#
loop_
_entity_poly.entity_id
_entity_poly.type
_entity_poly.pdbx_seq_one_letter_code
_entity_poly.pdbx_strand_id
1 'polypeptide(L)'
;MMRKDGAKKSSIPGEEAISKLLQMAAAFDHKTHQPIALDAKLHEFYQNVRKKESDKDEKRNHVTLSTIHQAKGLEWPVVFVIHFNDGILPLMPRTDDHDQALREMEEERRLAYVAMSRAKSKLYLSCVQKDMVGTP
;
A
#
# COMPACT_ATOMS: atom_id res chain seq x y z
N MET A 1 -13.04 -24.73 -44.56
CA MET A 1 -11.90 -24.92 -43.63
C MET A 1 -11.80 -23.69 -42.75
N MET A 2 -12.45 -23.71 -41.59
CA MET A 2 -12.59 -22.54 -40.71
C MET A 2 -11.44 -22.50 -39.70
N ARG A 3 -10.73 -21.37 -39.63
CA ARG A 3 -9.75 -21.07 -38.58
C ARG A 3 -10.52 -20.74 -37.29
N LYS A 4 -10.34 -21.55 -36.24
CA LYS A 4 -10.79 -21.20 -34.88
C LYS A 4 -9.64 -20.49 -34.17
N ASP A 5 -9.68 -19.17 -34.18
CA ASP A 5 -8.84 -18.33 -33.32
C ASP A 5 -9.44 -18.35 -31.90
N GLY A 6 -8.98 -19.31 -31.08
CA GLY A 6 -9.24 -19.34 -29.65
C GLY A 6 -8.15 -18.59 -28.90
N ALA A 7 -8.23 -17.26 -28.85
CA ALA A 7 -7.36 -16.47 -27.98
C ALA A 7 -7.65 -16.84 -26.52
N LYS A 8 -6.78 -17.65 -25.91
CA LYS A 8 -6.77 -17.87 -24.45
C LYS A 8 -6.62 -16.50 -23.79
N LYS A 9 -7.62 -16.07 -23.01
CA LYS A 9 -7.48 -14.99 -22.03
C LYS A 9 -6.41 -15.42 -21.02
N SER A 10 -5.15 -15.06 -21.29
CA SER A 10 -4.08 -15.16 -20.30
C SER A 10 -4.36 -14.09 -19.24
N SER A 11 -4.89 -14.50 -18.09
CA SER A 11 -4.95 -13.64 -16.91
C SER A 11 -3.53 -13.12 -16.65
N ILE A 12 -3.36 -11.80 -16.60
CA ILE A 12 -2.04 -11.22 -16.31
C ILE A 12 -1.71 -11.63 -14.87
N PRO A 13 -0.52 -12.20 -14.57
CA PRO A 13 -0.20 -12.74 -13.24
C PRO A 13 -0.45 -11.75 -12.07
N GLY A 14 -0.35 -10.45 -12.34
CA GLY A 14 -0.63 -9.38 -11.38
C GLY A 14 -2.12 -9.20 -11.04
N GLU A 15 -3.06 -9.56 -11.93
CA GLU A 15 -4.50 -9.48 -11.66
C GLU A 15 -4.90 -10.46 -10.56
N GLU A 16 -4.29 -11.64 -10.51
CA GLU A 16 -4.58 -12.64 -9.49
C GLU A 16 -4.04 -12.21 -8.12
N ALA A 17 -2.85 -11.62 -8.07
CA ALA A 17 -2.28 -11.06 -6.84
C ALA A 17 -3.09 -9.87 -6.30
N ILE A 18 -3.51 -8.96 -7.19
CA ILE A 18 -4.36 -7.82 -6.84
C ILE A 18 -5.75 -8.31 -6.40
N SER A 19 -6.34 -9.28 -7.11
CA SER A 19 -7.62 -9.88 -6.75
C SER A 19 -7.56 -10.54 -5.37
N LYS A 20 -6.47 -11.23 -5.06
CA LYS A 20 -6.25 -11.84 -3.74
C LYS A 20 -6.09 -10.79 -2.65
N LEU A 21 -5.33 -9.72 -2.90
CA LEU A 21 -5.19 -8.59 -1.98
C LEU A 21 -6.55 -7.90 -1.74
N LEU A 22 -7.34 -7.71 -2.80
CA LEU A 22 -8.70 -7.16 -2.73
C LEU A 22 -9.65 -8.08 -1.97
N GLN A 23 -9.57 -9.40 -2.14
CA GLN A 23 -10.33 -10.36 -1.33
C GLN A 23 -9.94 -10.31 0.14
N MET A 24 -8.64 -10.19 0.46
CA MET A 24 -8.15 -10.08 1.83
C MET A 24 -8.59 -8.76 2.47
N ALA A 25 -8.54 -7.65 1.71
CA ALA A 25 -9.04 -6.36 2.14
C ALA A 25 -10.58 -6.35 2.29
N ALA A 26 -11.32 -7.03 1.41
CA ALA A 26 -12.78 -7.15 1.49
C ALA A 26 -13.23 -8.09 2.63
N ALA A 27 -12.38 -9.03 3.03
CA ALA A 27 -12.59 -9.86 4.22
C ALA A 27 -12.31 -9.11 5.54
N PHE A 28 -11.87 -7.85 5.49
CA PHE A 28 -11.74 -6.99 6.66
C PHE A 28 -13.14 -6.56 7.12
N ASP A 29 -13.61 -7.14 8.23
CA ASP A 29 -14.91 -6.80 8.80
C ASP A 29 -14.82 -5.47 9.56
N HIS A 30 -15.51 -4.46 9.02
CA HIS A 30 -15.63 -3.14 9.61
C HIS A 30 -16.38 -3.15 10.97
N LYS A 31 -17.16 -4.20 11.29
CA LYS A 31 -18.03 -4.23 12.46
C LYS A 31 -17.39 -4.80 13.72
N THR A 32 -16.37 -5.63 13.60
CA THR A 32 -15.79 -6.33 14.76
C THR A 32 -14.64 -5.59 15.42
N HIS A 33 -14.01 -4.60 14.75
CA HIS A 33 -12.75 -3.92 15.16
C HIS A 33 -11.61 -4.84 15.64
N GLN A 34 -11.79 -6.15 15.58
CA GLN A 34 -10.75 -7.13 15.83
C GLN A 34 -9.91 -7.26 14.56
N PRO A 35 -8.58 -7.18 14.65
CA PRO A 35 -7.74 -7.55 13.51
C PRO A 35 -8.00 -9.03 13.24
N ILE A 36 -8.83 -9.33 12.23
CA ILE A 36 -9.15 -10.71 11.82
C ILE A 36 -7.88 -11.34 11.30
N ALA A 37 -7.08 -11.95 12.18
CA ALA A 37 -5.89 -12.73 11.86
C ALA A 37 -5.07 -12.16 10.67
N LEU A 38 -5.02 -10.83 10.58
CA LEU A 38 -4.53 -10.14 9.39
C LEU A 38 -3.02 -10.34 9.32
N ASP A 39 -2.39 -10.45 10.48
CA ASP A 39 -0.97 -10.72 10.64
C ASP A 39 -0.56 -12.07 10.05
N ALA A 40 -1.22 -13.19 10.40
CA ALA A 40 -0.80 -14.51 9.91
C ALA A 40 -1.01 -14.68 8.39
N LYS A 41 -2.15 -14.24 7.86
CA LYS A 41 -2.46 -14.35 6.43
C LYS A 41 -1.68 -13.35 5.57
N LEU A 42 -1.47 -12.11 6.05
CA LEU A 42 -0.59 -11.17 5.36
C LEU A 42 0.86 -11.65 5.45
N HIS A 43 1.31 -12.15 6.61
CA HIS A 43 2.66 -12.71 6.74
C HIS A 43 2.87 -13.87 5.77
N GLU A 44 1.93 -14.81 5.68
CA GLU A 44 1.98 -15.89 4.69
C GLU A 44 1.98 -15.36 3.25
N PHE A 45 1.16 -14.36 2.94
CA PHE A 45 1.18 -13.69 1.63
C PHE A 45 2.53 -13.04 1.34
N TYR A 46 3.09 -12.28 2.28
CA TYR A 46 4.40 -11.65 2.17
C TYR A 46 5.51 -12.67 1.93
N GLN A 47 5.51 -13.77 2.68
CA GLN A 47 6.51 -14.83 2.52
C GLN A 47 6.38 -15.52 1.15
N ASN A 48 5.15 -15.74 0.68
CA ASN A 48 4.90 -16.32 -0.64
C ASN A 48 5.31 -15.39 -1.80
N VAL A 49 5.10 -14.08 -1.66
CA VAL A 49 5.57 -13.08 -2.63
C VAL A 49 7.11 -13.05 -2.66
N ARG A 50 7.75 -12.99 -1.49
CA ARG A 50 9.22 -13.01 -1.37
C ARG A 50 9.85 -14.29 -1.93
N LYS A 51 9.19 -15.43 -1.78
CA LYS A 51 9.68 -16.73 -2.28
C LYS A 51 9.59 -16.84 -3.81
N LYS A 52 8.71 -16.08 -4.47
CA LYS A 52 8.61 -16.02 -5.94
C LYS A 52 9.65 -15.12 -6.61
N GLU A 53 10.36 -14.27 -5.86
CA GLU A 53 11.43 -13.41 -6.41
C GLU A 53 12.67 -14.19 -6.89
N SER A 54 12.77 -15.49 -6.61
CA SER A 54 13.88 -16.34 -7.09
C SER A 54 13.76 -16.80 -8.54
N ASP A 55 12.60 -16.66 -9.18
CA ASP A 55 12.43 -16.92 -10.61
C ASP A 55 12.79 -15.66 -11.41
N LYS A 56 14.03 -15.64 -11.93
CA LYS A 56 14.68 -14.48 -12.56
C LYS A 56 14.05 -13.97 -13.87
N ASP A 57 12.91 -14.51 -14.32
CA ASP A 57 12.42 -14.29 -15.69
C ASP A 57 11.04 -13.61 -15.86
N GLU A 58 10.34 -13.19 -14.80
CA GLU A 58 9.07 -12.45 -14.95
C GLU A 58 9.18 -10.95 -14.60
N LYS A 59 10.05 -10.23 -15.30
CA LYS A 59 10.43 -8.84 -14.97
C LYS A 59 9.38 -7.74 -15.15
N ARG A 60 8.07 -7.99 -15.34
CA ARG A 60 7.16 -6.89 -15.76
C ARG A 60 5.79 -6.74 -15.12
N ASN A 61 5.30 -7.63 -14.26
CA ASN A 61 3.92 -7.53 -13.76
C ASN A 61 3.77 -7.74 -12.24
N HIS A 62 4.39 -6.90 -11.43
CA HIS A 62 4.17 -6.90 -9.98
C HIS A 62 3.87 -5.51 -9.44
N VAL A 63 3.17 -5.47 -8.31
CA VAL A 63 2.98 -4.26 -7.50
C VAL A 63 4.09 -4.22 -6.45
N THR A 64 4.74 -3.07 -6.31
CA THR A 64 5.73 -2.85 -5.25
C THR A 64 5.03 -2.30 -4.01
N LEU A 65 5.12 -3.03 -2.90
CA LEU A 65 4.73 -2.54 -1.58
C LEU A 65 5.99 -2.17 -0.81
N SER A 66 6.07 -0.92 -0.34
CA SER A 66 7.28 -0.39 0.29
C SER A 66 6.90 0.60 1.39
N THR A 67 7.89 0.94 2.22
CA THR A 67 7.80 2.09 3.14
C THR A 67 8.22 3.36 2.41
N ILE A 68 7.76 4.52 2.87
CA ILE A 68 8.11 5.83 2.29
C ILE A 68 9.64 6.05 2.27
N HIS A 69 10.32 5.62 3.34
CA HIS A 69 11.77 5.70 3.47
C HIS A 69 12.50 4.89 2.39
N GLN A 70 12.07 3.66 2.14
CA GLN A 70 12.66 2.79 1.11
C GLN A 70 12.34 3.26 -0.31
N ALA A 71 11.24 3.99 -0.50
CA ALA A 71 10.88 4.59 -1.78
C ALA A 71 11.72 5.85 -2.13
N LYS A 72 12.65 6.28 -1.26
CA LYS A 72 13.48 7.46 -1.52
C LYS A 72 14.35 7.26 -2.77
N GLY A 73 14.22 8.17 -3.75
CA GLY A 73 14.96 8.12 -5.02
C GLY A 73 14.38 7.17 -6.07
N LEU A 74 13.27 6.51 -5.77
CA LEU A 74 12.53 5.67 -6.72
C LEU A 74 11.29 6.41 -7.19
N GLU A 75 10.79 6.05 -8.38
CA GLU A 75 9.59 6.67 -8.96
C GLU A 75 8.79 5.66 -9.79
N TRP A 76 7.47 5.79 -9.77
CA TRP A 76 6.55 4.91 -10.50
C TRP A 76 5.50 5.71 -11.28
N PRO A 77 4.96 5.18 -12.40
CA PRO A 77 3.87 5.82 -13.13
C PRO A 77 2.64 6.11 -12.27
N VAL A 78 2.31 5.18 -11.37
CA VAL A 78 1.16 5.25 -10.47
C VAL A 78 1.61 4.91 -9.06
N VAL A 79 1.20 5.71 -8.08
CA VAL A 79 1.49 5.48 -6.65
C VAL A 79 0.20 5.57 -5.85
N PHE A 80 0.04 4.63 -4.91
CA PHE A 80 -1.01 4.65 -3.90
C PHE A 80 -0.36 4.91 -2.54
N VAL A 81 -0.73 6.02 -1.89
CA VAL A 81 -0.40 6.25 -0.49
C VAL A 81 -1.61 5.87 0.34
N ILE A 82 -1.43 4.84 1.16
CA ILE A 82 -2.47 4.30 2.01
C ILE A 82 -2.47 4.97 3.39
N HIS A 83 -3.64 5.08 3.99
CA HIS A 83 -3.82 5.56 5.37
C HIS A 83 -3.29 7.01 5.60
N PHE A 84 -3.57 7.91 4.65
CA PHE A 84 -3.21 9.33 4.71
C PHE A 84 -4.17 10.08 5.64
N ASN A 85 -4.00 9.86 6.94
CA ASN A 85 -4.81 10.41 8.01
C ASN A 85 -3.94 11.24 8.96
N ASP A 86 -4.49 12.32 9.51
CA ASP A 86 -3.81 13.11 10.54
C ASP A 86 -3.41 12.22 11.72
N GLY A 87 -2.16 12.36 12.16
CA GLY A 87 -1.57 11.53 13.21
C GLY A 87 -1.07 10.16 12.74
N ILE A 88 -1.26 9.80 11.47
CA ILE A 88 -0.65 8.63 10.82
C ILE A 88 0.39 9.07 9.79
N LEU A 89 0.02 9.97 8.88
CA LEU A 89 0.93 10.61 7.93
C LEU A 89 0.35 11.96 7.50
N PRO A 90 0.92 13.08 7.96
CA PRO A 90 2.07 13.19 8.88
C PRO A 90 1.75 12.71 10.31
N LEU A 91 2.74 12.13 10.99
CA LEU A 91 2.62 11.82 12.43
C LEU A 91 2.55 13.11 13.27
N MET A 92 1.84 13.03 14.40
CA MET A 92 1.88 14.10 15.40
C MET A 92 3.23 14.09 16.14
N PRO A 93 3.74 15.27 16.54
CA PRO A 93 4.90 15.35 17.40
C PRO A 93 4.71 14.55 18.69
N ARG A 94 5.79 13.98 19.21
CA ARG A 94 5.77 13.14 20.42
C ARG A 94 6.24 13.88 21.67
N THR A 95 6.46 15.18 21.55
CA THR A 95 7.09 16.01 22.57
C THR A 95 6.31 17.31 22.73
N ASP A 96 6.29 17.81 23.97
CA ASP A 96 5.73 19.11 24.31
C ASP A 96 6.75 20.25 24.16
N ASP A 97 8.02 19.93 23.91
CA ASP A 97 9.04 20.93 23.57
C ASP A 97 8.73 21.54 22.21
N HIS A 98 8.48 22.84 22.18
CA HIS A 98 8.01 23.55 20.99
C HIS A 98 8.97 23.42 19.80
N ASP A 99 10.27 23.62 20.03
CA ASP A 99 11.25 23.63 18.94
C ASP A 99 11.49 22.22 18.41
N GLN A 100 11.48 21.20 19.28
CA GLN A 100 11.56 19.82 18.84
C GLN A 100 10.28 19.38 18.12
N ALA A 101 9.10 19.77 18.60
CA ALA A 101 7.83 19.45 17.97
C ALA A 101 7.73 20.01 16.55
N LEU A 102 8.21 21.24 16.33
CA LEU A 102 8.32 21.83 15.00
C LEU A 102 9.23 21.02 14.08
N ARG A 103 10.41 20.60 14.56
CA ARG A 103 11.35 19.79 13.76
C ARG A 103 10.75 18.43 13.38
N GLU A 104 10.08 17.75 14.31
CA GLU A 104 9.40 16.48 14.05
C GLU A 104 8.31 16.65 13.00
N MET A 105 7.47 17.69 13.12
CA MET A 105 6.42 17.99 12.15
C MET A 105 6.97 18.29 10.75
N GLU A 106 8.08 19.04 10.67
CA GLU A 106 8.74 19.31 9.40
C GLU A 106 9.29 18.05 8.74
N GLU A 107 9.82 17.11 9.52
CA GLU A 107 10.32 15.84 9.00
C GLU A 107 9.20 14.97 8.46
N GLU A 108 8.09 14.87 9.20
CA GLU A 108 6.89 14.15 8.76
C GLU A 108 6.27 14.77 7.50
N ARG A 109 6.30 16.11 7.40
CA ARG A 109 5.90 16.82 6.17
C ARG A 109 6.82 16.48 4.99
N ARG A 110 8.13 16.39 5.22
CA ARG A 110 9.10 15.95 4.19
C ARG A 110 8.83 14.51 3.77
N LEU A 111 8.50 13.61 4.69
CA LEU A 111 8.13 12.24 4.37
C LEU A 111 6.84 12.16 3.53
N ALA A 112 5.80 12.91 3.90
CA ALA A 112 4.58 13.01 3.10
C ALA A 112 4.88 13.52 1.67
N TYR A 113 5.70 14.57 1.56
CA TYR A 113 6.14 15.09 0.26
C TYR A 113 6.92 14.05 -0.56
N VAL A 114 7.83 13.30 0.08
CA VAL A 114 8.56 12.21 -0.55
C VAL A 114 7.58 11.18 -1.10
N ALA A 115 6.60 10.71 -0.31
CA ALA A 115 5.59 9.74 -0.76
C ALA A 115 4.81 10.23 -1.99
N MET A 116 4.34 11.48 -1.96
CA MET A 116 3.56 12.08 -3.06
C MET A 116 4.40 12.24 -4.33
N SER A 117 5.65 12.68 -4.19
CA SER A 117 6.56 12.92 -5.32
C SER A 117 7.13 11.64 -5.94
N ARG A 118 6.81 10.45 -5.42
CA ARG A 118 7.17 9.18 -6.08
C ARG A 118 6.34 8.93 -7.34
N ALA A 119 5.20 9.61 -7.48
CA ALA A 119 4.27 9.43 -8.59
C ALA A 119 4.68 10.28 -9.81
N LYS A 120 4.80 9.64 -10.98
CA LYS A 120 5.06 10.36 -12.24
C LYS A 120 3.79 10.85 -12.94
N SER A 121 2.69 10.10 -12.83
CA SER A 121 1.49 10.38 -13.62
C SER A 121 0.22 10.39 -12.78
N LYS A 122 0.01 9.40 -11.90
CA LYS A 122 -1.17 9.34 -11.04
C LYS A 122 -0.79 9.07 -9.59
N LEU A 123 -1.32 9.88 -8.69
CA LEU A 123 -1.23 9.70 -7.26
C LEU A 123 -2.63 9.45 -6.71
N TYR A 124 -2.78 8.38 -5.95
CA TYR A 124 -3.99 8.07 -5.21
C TYR A 124 -3.69 8.14 -3.72
N LEU A 125 -4.47 8.94 -3.00
CA LEU A 125 -4.44 9.01 -1.54
C LEU A 125 -5.70 8.34 -1.02
N SER A 126 -5.56 7.51 0.01
CA SER A 126 -6.71 6.94 0.72
C SER A 126 -6.61 7.27 2.20
N CYS A 127 -7.74 7.66 2.79
CA CYS A 127 -7.86 7.89 4.21
C CYS A 127 -9.01 7.06 4.76
N VAL A 128 -8.93 6.70 6.04
CA VAL A 128 -10.04 6.07 6.76
C VAL A 128 -10.93 7.18 7.30
N GLN A 129 -12.21 7.19 6.91
CA GLN A 129 -13.19 8.07 7.52
C GLN A 129 -13.53 7.50 8.89
N LYS A 130 -13.27 8.26 9.96
CA LYS A 130 -13.76 7.89 11.28
C LYS A 130 -15.28 7.94 11.22
N ASP A 131 -15.95 6.80 11.32
CA ASP A 131 -17.39 6.79 11.56
C ASP A 131 -17.66 7.54 12.87
N MET A 132 -18.75 8.32 12.92
CA MET A 132 -19.16 9.11 14.09
C MET A 132 -19.46 8.28 15.36
N VAL A 133 -19.18 6.98 15.36
CA VAL A 133 -19.16 6.16 16.58
C VAL A 133 -17.79 6.31 17.20
N GLY A 134 -17.60 7.44 17.89
CA GLY A 134 -16.40 7.69 18.67
C GLY A 134 -16.13 6.54 19.63
N THR A 135 -14.99 5.91 19.47
CA THR A 135 -14.33 5.20 20.56
C THR A 135 -12.80 5.31 20.37
N PRO A 136 -12.05 5.29 21.47
CA PRO A 136 -10.76 5.98 21.63
C PRO A 136 -9.66 5.51 20.67
#